data_AF-A0A3P7N847-F1
#
_entry.id   AF-A0A3P7N847-F1
#
_cell.length_a   1.000
_cell.length_b   1.000
_cell.length_c   1.000
_cell.angle_alpha   90.00
_cell.angle_beta   90.00
_cell.angle_gamma   90.00
#
_symmetry.space_group_name_H-M   'P 1'
#
loop_
_entity.id
_entity.type
_entity.pdbx_description
1 polymer ?
#
loop_
_entity_poly.entity_id
_entity_poly.type
_entity_poly.pdbx_seq_one_letter_code
_entity_poly.pdbx_strand_id
1 'polypeptide(L)' 'MDWSLDKRHIVSSSQDGKVIVWDGFTTNKEHALTMPTTWVMACAYSPSSQLIACGYVRIEVF' A
#
# COMPACT_ATOMS: atom_id res chain seq x y z
N MET A 1 5.97 -4.33 1.19
CA MET A 1 5.86 -4.23 -0.28
C MET A 1 5.49 -5.61 -0.78
N ASP A 2 4.54 -5.68 -1.71
CA ASP A 2 4.02 -6.95 -2.22
C ASP A 2 3.63 -6.83 -3.69
N TRP A 3 3.73 -7.93 -4.43
CA TRP A 3 3.39 -8.00 -5.85
C TRP A 3 1.96 -8.51 -6.03
N SER A 4 1.22 -7.87 -6.92
CA SER A 4 -0.06 -8.38 -7.39
C SER A 4 0.16 -9.61 -8.28
N LEU A 5 -0.78 -10.56 -8.24
CA LEU A 5 -0.73 -11.76 -9.09
C LEU A 5 -0.99 -11.45 -10.57
N ASP A 6 -1.44 -10.23 -10.90
CA ASP A 6 -1.53 -9.73 -12.28
C ASP A 6 -0.16 -9.46 -12.92
N LYS A 7 0.93 -9.58 -12.16
CA LYS A 7 2.34 -9.37 -12.60
C LYS A 7 2.63 -7.96 -13.12
N ARG A 8 1.75 -7.01 -12.85
CA ARG A 8 1.86 -5.62 -13.28
C ARG A 8 1.95 -4.68 -12.10
N HIS A 9 1.10 -4.88 -11.09
CA HIS A 9 0.99 -3.94 -9.99
C HIS A 9 1.81 -4.36 -8.78
N ILE A 10 2.36 -3.35 -8.10
CA ILE A 10 3.10 -3.51 -6.84
C ILE A 10 2.47 -2.57 -5.82
N VAL A 11 2.41 -2.99 -4.57
CA VAL A 11 1.99 -2.14 -3.46
C VAL A 11 3.15 -1.92 -2.51
N SER A 12 3.33 -0.70 -2.06
CA SER A 12 4.31 -0.34 -1.04
C SER A 12 3.67 0.48 0.08
N SER A 13 4.01 0.16 1.33
CA SER A 13 3.69 0.96 2.51
C SER A 13 4.83 1.95 2.79
N SER A 14 4.49 3.06 3.44
CA SER A 14 5.42 4.15 3.74
C SER A 14 5.30 4.66 5.18
N GLN A 15 6.37 5.28 5.66
CA GLN A 15 6.47 5.97 6.96
C GLN A 15 5.86 7.38 6.94
N ASP A 16 5.29 7.80 5.81
CA ASP A 16 4.52 9.05 5.70
C ASP A 16 3.00 8.80 5.72
N GLY A 17 2.58 7.62 6.19
CA GLY A 17 1.17 7.25 6.29
C GLY A 17 0.53 6.84 4.96
N LYS A 18 1.33 6.62 3.91
CA LYS A 18 0.81 6.28 2.58
C LYS A 18 1.00 4.83 2.23
N VAL A 19 0.03 4.33 1.45
CA VAL A 19 0.15 3.11 0.67
C VAL A 19 0.08 3.50 -0.80
N ILE A 20 1.10 3.15 -1.57
CA ILE A 20 1.20 3.51 -2.98
C ILE A 20 1.10 2.23 -3.82
N VAL A 21 0.26 2.30 -4.86
CA VAL A 21 0.18 1.31 -5.93
C VAL A 21 0.96 1.81 -7.13
N TRP A 22 1.79 0.94 -7.67
CA TRP A 22 2.69 1.23 -8.77
C TRP A 22 2.39 0.31 -9.94
N ASP A 23 2.47 0.85 -11.16
CA ASP A 23 2.62 0.06 -12.37
C ASP A 23 4.10 -0.30 -12.54
N GLY A 24 4.43 -1.58 -12.44
CA GLY A 24 5.79 -2.09 -12.55
C GLY A 24 6.41 -1.94 -13.94
N PHE A 25 5.61 -1.79 -14.99
CA PHE A 25 6.15 -1.59 -16.35
C PHE A 25 6.50 -0.14 -16.62
N THR A 26 5.63 0.78 -16.20
CA THR A 26 5.78 2.20 -16.48
C THR A 26 6.46 2.96 -15.34
N THR A 27 6.65 2.33 -14.18
CA THR A 27 7.15 2.91 -12.93
C THR A 27 6.28 4.05 -12.39
N ASN A 28 5.06 4.19 -12.90
CA ASN A 28 4.13 5.23 -12.50
C ASN A 28 3.42 4.88 -11.19
N LYS A 29 3.13 5.92 -10.41
CA LYS A 29 2.25 5.84 -9.24
C LYS A 29 0.81 5.90 -9.72
N GLU A 30 0.12 4.77 -9.76
CA GLU A 30 -1.28 4.73 -10.19
C GLU A 30 -2.21 5.18 -9.08
N HIS A 31 -1.94 4.76 -7.84
CA HIS A 31 -2.74 5.16 -6.69
C HIS A 31 -1.87 5.51 -5.48
N ALA A 32 -2.31 6.52 -4.72
CA ALA A 32 -1.73 6.88 -3.44
C ALA A 32 -2.85 7.01 -2.41
N LEU A 33 -2.95 6.02 -1.54
CA LEU A 33 -3.90 5.96 -0.44
C LEU A 33 -3.24 6.61 0.77
N THR A 34 -3.86 7.67 1.29
CA THR A 34 -3.39 8.35 2.51
C THR A 34 -4.22 7.86 3.68
N MET A 35 -3.55 7.28 4.68
CA MET A 35 -4.19 6.77 5.88
C MET A 35 -4.11 7.81 7.00
N PRO A 36 -5.06 7.82 7.95
CA PRO A 36 -5.04 8.69 9.13
C PRO A 36 -4.05 8.18 10.19
N THR A 37 -2.82 7.89 9.77
CA THR A 37 -1.69 7.48 10.60
C THR A 37 -0.42 8.06 10.02
N THR A 38 0.61 8.19 10.83
CA THR A 38 1.95 8.54 10.35
C THR A 38 2.70 7.35 9.78
N TRP A 39 2.38 6.09 10.14
CA TRP A 39 3.23 4.96 9.75
C TRP A 39 2.44 3.71 9.39
N VAL A 40 2.52 3.31 8.11
CA VAL A 40 2.02 2.01 7.64
C VAL A 40 3.14 0.98 7.70
N MET A 41 2.94 -0.08 8.49
CA MET A 41 3.96 -1.10 8.75
C MET A 41 4.00 -2.18 7.68
N ALA A 42 2.84 -2.56 7.16
CA ALA A 42 2.72 -3.64 6.20
C ALA A 42 1.59 -3.37 5.19
N CYS A 43 1.77 -3.90 3.99
CA CYS A 43 0.76 -3.93 2.94
C CYS A 43 0.88 -5.25 2.17
N ALA A 44 -0.25 -5.82 1.74
CA ALA A 44 -0.31 -7.05 0.95
C ALA A 44 -1.46 -6.99 -0.05
N TYR A 45 -1.28 -7.60 -1.21
CA TYR A 45 -2.35 -7.76 -2.19
C TYR A 45 -3.23 -8.97 -1.88
N SER A 46 -4.52 -8.84 -2.19
CA SER A 46 -5.41 -9.99 -2.31
C SER A 46 -4.95 -10.87 -3.49
N PRO A 47 -5.08 -12.20 -3.39
CA PRO A 47 -4.88 -13.10 -4.54
C PRO A 47 -5.78 -12.78 -5.74
N SER A 48 -6.92 -12.12 -5.52
CA SER A 48 -7.79 -11.65 -6.60
C SER A 48 -7.33 -10.34 -7.24
N SER A 49 -6.26 -9.70 -6.74
CA SER A 49 -5.71 -8.42 -7.19
C SER A 49 -6.68 -7.23 -7.11
N GLN A 50 -7.82 -7.37 -6.41
CA GLN A 50 -8.84 -6.31 -6.30
C GLN A 50 -8.80 -5.55 -4.98
N LEU A 51 -8.13 -6.10 -3.96
CA LEU A 51 -8.09 -5.55 -2.61
C LEU A 51 -6.65 -5.50 -2.12
N ILE A 52 -6.39 -4.56 -1.22
CA ILE A 52 -5.10 -4.40 -0.54
C ILE A 52 -5.39 -4.42 0.97
N ALA A 53 -4.72 -5.29 1.69
CA ALA A 53 -4.66 -5.25 3.14
C ALA A 53 -3.51 -4.34 3.57
N CYS A 54 -3.71 -3.51 4.58
CA CYS A 54 -2.63 -2.74 5.20
C CYS A 54 -2.77 -2.72 6.71
N GLY A 55 -1.63 -2.76 7.39
CA GLY A 55 -1.52 -2.71 8.84
C GLY A 55 -0.77 -1.46 9.27
N TYR A 56 -1.34 -0.71 10.21
CA TYR A 56 -0.72 0.49 10.76
C TYR A 56 -0.99 0.61 12.26
N VAL A 57 -0.13 1.34 12.95
CA VAL A 57 -0.33 1.68 14.35
C VAL A 57 -1.09 3.00 14.41
N ARG A 58 -2.16 3.02 15.20
CA ARG A 58 -2.85 4.25 15.58
C ARG A 58 -2.40 4.60 16.99
N ILE A 59 -1.71 5.73 17.14
CA ILE A 59 -1.40 6.30 18.45
C ILE A 59 -2.43 7.39 18.70
N GLU A 60 -3.38 7.12 19.59
CA GLU A 60 -4.29 8.14 20.10
C GLU A 60 -3.75 8.63 21.45
N VAL A 61 -3.49 9.93 21.56
CA VAL A 61 -3.19 10.56 22.84
C VAL A 61 -4.50 11.20 23.30
N PHE A 62 -5.06 10.72 24.42
CA PHE A 62 -6.28 11.23 25.04
C PHE A 62 -6.01 12.53 25.81
#